data_AF-A0A016VNP1-F1
#
_entry.id   AF-A0A016VNP1-F1
#
_cell.length_a   1.000
_cell.length_b   1.000
_cell.length_c   1.000
_cell.angle_alpha   90.00
_cell.angle_beta   90.00
_cell.angle_gamma   90.00
#
_symmetry.space_group_name_H-M   'P 1'
#
loop_
_entity.id
_entity.type
_entity.pdbx_description
1 polymer ?
#
loop_
_entity_poly.entity_id
_entity_poly.type
_entity_poly.pdbx_seq_one_letter_code
_entity_poly.pdbx_strand_id
1 'polypeptide(L)'
;MWFVKKGVCKITEWVPNQVNRHHERHVGEGEFIGERNILKYRWKGKQLPLMWPRRRYETTTYCEMVEIKEEVIGELLKAEPLIYTLINNEIQANRLIIELRHIRKQQDIVADSFWNTFPRCGKSLAKAEKLKVPEGRIGIVGCWTQITLVAPRAALDKDLYIRGPATLWVEPADPRGADGLTHWPENAIGAPGVLETKLKGVTIIAADPMKFMG
;
A
#
# COMPACT_ATOMS: atom_id res chain seq x y z
N MET A 1 -9.75 -9.34 13.98
CA MET A 1 -10.43 -8.87 12.75
C MET A 1 -11.91 -9.09 12.98
N TRP A 2 -12.80 -8.37 12.32
CA TRP A 2 -14.24 -8.52 12.52
C TRP A 2 -14.97 -8.64 11.20
N PHE A 3 -16.00 -9.47 11.15
CA PHE A 3 -16.95 -9.53 10.04
C PHE A 3 -18.24 -8.81 10.46
N VAL A 4 -18.71 -7.88 9.63
CA VAL A 4 -19.90 -7.10 9.91
C VAL A 4 -21.13 -7.90 9.48
N LYS A 5 -21.93 -8.33 10.45
CA LYS A 5 -23.23 -8.97 10.20
C LYS A 5 -24.36 -7.99 9.98
N LYS A 6 -24.26 -6.82 10.60
CA LYS A 6 -25.26 -5.76 10.51
C LYS A 6 -24.66 -4.43 10.89
N GLY A 7 -25.18 -3.37 10.28
CA GLY A 7 -24.80 -1.99 10.60
C GLY A 7 -23.68 -1.47 9.71
N VAL A 8 -23.20 -0.28 10.05
CA VAL A 8 -22.18 0.44 9.29
C VAL A 8 -21.11 0.95 10.24
N CYS A 9 -19.85 0.75 9.85
CA CYS A 9 -18.69 1.32 10.52
C CYS A 9 -17.98 2.30 9.60
N LYS A 10 -17.58 3.42 10.15
CA LYS A 10 -16.65 4.36 9.53
C LYS A 10 -15.22 3.94 9.85
N ILE A 11 -14.38 3.94 8.83
CA ILE A 11 -12.94 3.73 8.92
C ILE A 11 -12.27 5.03 8.51
N THR A 12 -11.53 5.62 9.43
CA THR A 12 -10.69 6.79 9.17
C THR A 12 -9.24 6.34 9.13
N GLU A 13 -8.56 6.54 8.00
CA GLU A 13 -7.16 6.17 7.76
C GLU A 13 -6.29 7.41 7.57
N TRP A 14 -5.07 7.46 8.15
CA TRP A 14 -4.14 8.57 7.93
C TRP A 14 -2.66 8.15 7.98
N VAL A 15 -1.80 8.97 7.39
CA VAL A 15 -0.33 8.81 7.46
C VAL A 15 0.15 9.10 8.88
N PRO A 16 1.16 8.38 9.41
CA PRO A 16 1.81 8.80 10.65
C PRO A 16 2.18 10.29 10.63
N ASN A 17 1.83 10.98 11.70
CA ASN A 17 2.07 12.42 11.91
C ASN A 17 1.26 13.40 11.01
N GLN A 18 0.27 12.93 10.26
CA GLN A 18 -0.52 13.77 9.35
C GLN A 18 -2.04 13.57 9.53
N VAL A 19 -2.57 14.00 10.68
CA VAL A 19 -3.99 13.81 11.05
C VAL A 19 -4.96 14.51 10.08
N ASN A 20 -4.52 15.61 9.46
CA ASN A 20 -5.33 16.38 8.51
C ASN A 20 -5.38 15.78 7.09
N ARG A 21 -4.57 14.73 6.82
CA ARG A 21 -4.59 13.96 5.58
C ARG A 21 -5.15 12.58 5.89
N HIS A 22 -6.47 12.55 6.07
CA HIS A 22 -7.18 11.31 6.33
C HIS A 22 -8.13 10.97 5.19
N HIS A 23 -8.33 9.67 5.01
CA HIS A 23 -9.31 9.10 4.12
C HIS A 23 -10.38 8.43 4.96
N GLU A 24 -11.64 8.69 4.64
CA GLU A 24 -12.79 8.05 5.27
C GLU A 24 -13.43 7.06 4.31
N ARG A 25 -13.70 5.85 4.78
CA ARG A 25 -14.54 4.88 4.07
C ARG A 25 -15.55 4.27 5.03
N HIS A 26 -16.68 3.83 4.52
CA HIS A 26 -17.67 3.09 5.28
C HIS A 26 -17.58 1.62 4.91
N VAL A 27 -17.74 0.75 5.91
CA VAL A 27 -17.91 -0.70 5.73
C VAL A 27 -19.24 -1.12 6.32
N GLY A 28 -20.01 -1.88 5.56
CA GLY A 28 -21.35 -2.33 5.90
C GLY A 28 -21.43 -3.85 6.08
N GLU A 29 -22.66 -4.35 6.07
CA GLU A 29 -22.96 -5.78 6.13
C GLU A 29 -22.24 -6.58 5.04
N GLY A 30 -21.64 -7.71 5.42
CA GLY A 30 -20.88 -8.57 4.51
C GLY A 30 -19.39 -8.23 4.40
N GLU A 31 -18.94 -7.13 5.00
CA GLU A 31 -17.55 -6.67 4.89
C GLU A 31 -16.71 -6.99 6.13
N PHE A 32 -15.39 -6.96 5.96
CA PHE A 32 -14.41 -7.16 7.03
C PHE A 32 -13.84 -5.84 7.53
N ILE A 33 -13.61 -5.77 8.83
CA ILE A 33 -12.89 -4.69 9.50
C ILE A 33 -11.58 -5.23 10.09
N GLY A 34 -10.47 -4.56 9.79
CA GLY A 34 -9.16 -4.97 10.29
C GLY A 34 -8.52 -6.10 9.47
N GLU A 35 -8.84 -6.16 8.18
CA GLU A 35 -8.25 -7.03 7.17
C GLU A 35 -6.72 -6.95 7.14
N ARG A 36 -6.16 -5.76 7.44
CA ARG A 36 -4.70 -5.56 7.59
C ARG A 36 -4.03 -6.45 8.64
N ASN A 37 -4.80 -7.05 9.56
CA ASN A 37 -4.28 -8.00 10.53
C ASN A 37 -3.77 -9.28 9.85
N ILE A 38 -4.28 -9.61 8.66
CA ILE A 38 -3.75 -10.68 7.80
C ILE A 38 -2.28 -10.41 7.47
N LEU A 39 -1.94 -9.16 7.12
CA LEU A 39 -0.55 -8.77 6.82
C LEU A 39 0.35 -8.82 8.06
N LYS A 40 -0.22 -8.53 9.23
CA LYS A 40 0.47 -8.57 10.52
C LYS A 40 0.60 -9.96 11.12
N TYR A 41 -0.15 -10.95 10.63
CA TYR A 41 -0.10 -12.31 11.17
C TYR A 41 1.33 -12.83 11.07
N ARG A 42 1.94 -13.25 12.19
CA ARG A 42 3.35 -13.68 12.26
C ARG A 42 4.39 -12.65 11.80
N TRP A 43 4.04 -11.37 11.75
CA TRP A 43 4.99 -10.29 11.52
C TRP A 43 6.09 -10.32 12.59
N LYS A 44 7.36 -10.41 12.17
CA LYS A 44 8.52 -10.52 13.08
C LYS A 44 9.25 -9.19 13.31
N GLY A 45 8.90 -8.15 12.56
CA GLY A 45 9.56 -6.85 12.69
C GLY A 45 9.21 -6.18 14.03
N LYS A 46 10.21 -5.55 14.66
CA LYS A 46 10.02 -4.86 15.94
C LYS A 46 9.10 -3.63 15.84
N GLN A 47 9.04 -3.03 14.66
CA GLN A 47 8.22 -1.85 14.36
C GLN A 47 7.55 -2.03 13.00
N LEU A 48 6.40 -1.40 12.81
CA LEU A 48 5.74 -1.37 11.50
C LEU A 48 6.47 -0.38 10.59
N PRO A 49 6.39 -0.57 9.25
CA PRO A 49 6.98 0.36 8.30
C PRO A 49 6.54 1.79 8.55
N LEU A 50 7.42 2.74 8.27
CA LEU A 50 7.14 4.17 8.46
C LEU A 50 5.89 4.63 7.70
N MET A 51 5.63 4.04 6.54
CA MET A 51 4.48 4.34 5.68
C MET A 51 3.22 3.54 6.05
N TRP A 52 3.26 2.71 7.09
CA TRP A 52 2.10 1.92 7.52
C TRP A 52 0.99 2.83 8.07
N PRO A 53 -0.21 2.82 7.48
CA PRO A 53 -1.25 3.77 7.84
C PRO A 53 -1.84 3.49 9.23
N ARG A 54 -2.13 4.58 9.95
CA ARG A 54 -2.94 4.52 11.17
C ARG A 54 -4.41 4.46 10.78
N ARG A 55 -5.21 3.74 11.57
CA ARG A 55 -6.67 3.65 11.37
C ARG A 55 -7.42 3.79 12.67
N ARG A 56 -8.56 4.45 12.61
CA ARG A 56 -9.62 4.48 13.63
C ARG A 56 -10.87 3.84 13.03
N TYR A 57 -11.55 3.06 13.85
CA TYR A 57 -12.81 2.39 13.50
C TYR A 57 -13.89 2.93 14.42
N GLU A 58 -15.02 3.35 13.85
CA GLU A 58 -16.12 3.96 14.59
C GLU A 58 -17.44 3.39 14.08
N THR A 59 -18.28 2.89 14.98
CA THR A 59 -19.65 2.47 14.63
C THR A 59 -20.49 3.71 14.34
N THR A 60 -21.06 3.83 13.14
CA THR A 60 -21.99 4.91 12.79
C THR A 60 -23.44 4.53 13.04
N THR A 61 -23.73 3.24 13.14
CA THR A 61 -25.03 2.68 13.54
C THR A 61 -24.82 1.65 14.65
N TYR A 62 -25.91 1.07 15.15
CA TYR A 62 -25.82 -0.19 15.88
C TYR A 62 -25.19 -1.25 14.96
N CYS A 63 -24.20 -1.99 15.47
CA CYS A 63 -23.47 -2.99 14.69
C CYS A 63 -23.46 -4.34 15.39
N GLU A 64 -23.73 -5.39 14.61
CA GLU A 64 -23.52 -6.78 15.03
C GLU A 64 -22.29 -7.29 14.29
N MET A 65 -21.31 -7.81 15.02
CA MET A 65 -20.03 -8.23 14.46
C MET A 65 -19.63 -9.61 14.96
N VAL A 66 -18.97 -10.36 14.09
CA VAL A 66 -18.32 -11.62 14.45
C VAL A 66 -16.83 -11.38 14.58
N GLU A 67 -16.27 -11.67 15.76
CA GLU A 67 -14.83 -11.62 15.96
C GLU A 67 -14.15 -12.79 15.22
N ILE A 68 -13.09 -12.45 14.49
CA ILE A 68 -12.20 -13.39 13.83
C ILE A 68 -10.86 -13.31 14.55
N LYS A 69 -10.60 -14.38 15.29
CA LYS A 69 -9.40 -14.56 16.10
C LYS A 69 -8.18 -14.86 15.25
N GLU A 70 -7.00 -14.72 15.83
CA GLU A 70 -5.73 -14.88 15.13
C GLU A 70 -5.55 -16.29 14.57
N GLU A 71 -5.97 -17.32 15.30
CA GLU A 71 -5.92 -18.72 14.87
C GLU A 71 -6.74 -18.96 13.59
N VAL A 72 -7.89 -18.30 13.45
CA VAL A 72 -8.73 -18.38 12.26
C VAL A 72 -8.07 -17.69 11.08
N ILE A 73 -7.39 -16.56 11.30
CA ILE A 73 -6.56 -15.92 10.27
C ILE A 73 -5.45 -16.87 9.81
N GLY A 74 -4.84 -17.61 10.75
CA GLY A 74 -3.84 -18.62 10.46
C GLY A 74 -4.36 -19.75 9.56
N GLU A 75 -5.54 -20.29 9.84
CA GLU A 75 -6.17 -21.32 9.00
C GLU A 75 -6.62 -20.77 7.65
N LEU A 76 -7.16 -19.54 7.60
CA LEU A 76 -7.52 -18.86 6.37
C LEU A 76 -6.33 -18.74 5.41
N LEU A 77 -5.17 -18.32 5.94
CA LEU A 77 -3.94 -18.18 5.14
C LEU A 77 -3.36 -19.52 4.66
N LYS A 78 -3.66 -20.62 5.34
CA LYS A 78 -3.29 -21.96 4.87
C LYS A 78 -4.22 -22.43 3.76
N ALA A 79 -5.52 -22.21 3.94
CA ALA A 79 -6.54 -22.63 2.99
C ALA A 79 -6.51 -21.80 1.70
N GLU A 80 -6.28 -20.49 1.83
CA GLU A 80 -6.23 -19.54 0.72
C GLU A 80 -5.02 -18.60 0.87
N PRO A 81 -3.83 -19.03 0.42
CA PRO A 81 -2.62 -18.24 0.52
C PRO A 81 -2.67 -16.91 -0.26
N LEU A 82 -3.48 -16.83 -1.33
CA LEU A 82 -3.56 -15.63 -2.18
C LEU A 82 -4.19 -14.43 -1.47
N ILE A 83 -4.97 -14.66 -0.40
CA ILE A 83 -5.58 -13.58 0.39
C ILE A 83 -4.54 -12.60 0.92
N TYR A 84 -3.35 -13.07 1.33
CA TYR A 84 -2.28 -12.17 1.79
C TYR A 84 -1.92 -11.16 0.69
N THR A 85 -1.71 -11.67 -0.53
CA THR A 85 -1.34 -10.88 -1.70
C THR A 85 -2.45 -9.90 -2.08
N LEU A 86 -3.70 -10.36 -2.13
CA LEU A 86 -4.85 -9.52 -2.46
C LEU A 86 -4.99 -8.35 -1.48
N ILE A 87 -4.95 -8.62 -0.17
CA ILE A 87 -5.05 -7.59 0.87
C ILE A 87 -3.83 -6.66 0.84
N ASN A 88 -2.63 -7.18 0.59
CA ASN A 88 -1.43 -6.34 0.47
C ASN A 88 -1.54 -5.36 -0.71
N ASN A 89 -2.01 -5.85 -1.87
CA ASN A 89 -2.22 -5.02 -3.06
C ASN A 89 -3.29 -3.95 -2.86
N GLU A 90 -4.41 -4.32 -2.25
CA GLU A 90 -5.49 -3.38 -1.96
C GLU A 90 -4.98 -2.25 -1.05
N ILE A 91 -4.33 -2.60 0.06
CA ILE A 91 -3.84 -1.63 1.03
C ILE A 91 -2.74 -0.74 0.41
N GLN A 92 -1.77 -1.33 -0.31
CA GLN A 92 -0.71 -0.57 -0.96
C GLN A 92 -1.25 0.36 -2.06
N ALA A 93 -2.15 -0.11 -2.92
CA ALA A 93 -2.75 0.71 -3.97
C ALA A 93 -3.54 1.88 -3.39
N ASN A 94 -4.46 1.60 -2.46
CA ASN A 94 -5.26 2.62 -1.79
C ASN A 94 -4.37 3.69 -1.16
N ARG A 95 -3.29 3.27 -0.49
CA ARG A 95 -2.32 4.18 0.09
C ARG A 95 -1.65 5.08 -0.95
N LEU A 96 -1.09 4.49 -2.00
CA LEU A 96 -0.38 5.23 -3.05
C LEU A 96 -1.32 6.18 -3.78
N ILE A 97 -2.56 5.77 -4.02
CA ILE A 97 -3.60 6.61 -4.64
C ILE A 97 -3.91 7.83 -3.77
N ILE A 98 -4.08 7.65 -2.46
CA ILE A 98 -4.32 8.76 -1.53
C ILE A 98 -3.18 9.78 -1.61
N GLU A 99 -1.93 9.32 -1.62
CA GLU A 99 -0.77 10.21 -1.74
C GLU A 99 -0.73 10.95 -3.08
N LEU A 100 -1.04 10.25 -4.17
CA LEU A 100 -1.13 10.87 -5.50
C LEU A 100 -2.24 11.91 -5.58
N ARG A 101 -3.42 11.63 -4.99
CA ARG A 101 -4.53 12.59 -4.90
C ARG A 101 -4.12 13.84 -4.12
N HIS A 102 -3.34 13.69 -3.04
CA HIS A 102 -2.82 14.83 -2.28
C HIS A 102 -1.79 15.66 -3.05
N ILE A 103 -0.84 15.00 -3.75
CA ILE A 103 0.19 15.70 -4.53
C ILE A 103 -0.41 16.45 -5.72
N ARG A 104 -1.36 15.82 -6.43
CA ARG A 104 -1.92 16.37 -7.68
C ARG A 104 -3.22 17.15 -7.51
N LYS A 105 -3.87 17.06 -6.35
CA LYS A 105 -5.25 17.56 -6.13
C LYS A 105 -6.25 17.02 -7.17
N GLN A 106 -6.00 15.82 -7.70
CA GLN A 106 -6.86 15.18 -8.72
C GLN A 106 -7.55 13.96 -8.13
N GLN A 107 -8.83 13.73 -8.45
CA GLN A 107 -9.66 12.74 -7.78
C GLN A 107 -9.78 11.38 -8.53
N ASP A 108 -9.52 11.34 -9.84
CA ASP A 108 -9.96 10.21 -10.69
C ASP A 108 -9.06 8.97 -10.72
N ILE A 109 -8.12 8.79 -9.78
CA ILE A 109 -7.31 7.57 -9.75
C ILE A 109 -8.13 6.48 -9.04
N VAL A 110 -8.52 5.44 -9.78
CA VAL A 110 -9.32 4.30 -9.27
C VAL A 110 -8.39 3.14 -8.92
N ALA A 111 -8.60 2.54 -7.74
CA ALA A 111 -7.79 1.44 -7.19
C ALA A 111 -7.65 0.26 -8.14
N ASP A 112 -8.75 -0.17 -8.75
CA ASP A 112 -8.80 -1.35 -9.62
C ASP A 112 -7.92 -1.21 -10.88
N SER A 113 -7.68 0.03 -11.31
CA SER A 113 -6.85 0.34 -12.49
C SER A 113 -5.41 0.73 -12.16
N PHE A 114 -5.10 0.93 -10.87
CA PHE A 114 -3.82 1.47 -10.43
C PHE A 114 -2.66 0.58 -10.87
N TRP A 115 -2.77 -0.72 -10.59
CA TRP A 115 -1.71 -1.67 -10.88
C TRP A 115 -1.46 -1.89 -12.37
N ASN A 116 -2.45 -1.66 -13.24
CA ASN A 116 -2.26 -1.71 -14.69
C ASN A 116 -1.33 -0.59 -15.20
N THR A 117 -1.26 0.53 -14.48
CA THR A 117 -0.39 1.67 -14.85
C THR A 117 0.90 1.71 -14.05
N PHE A 118 0.95 1.04 -12.91
CA PHE A 118 2.11 1.02 -12.02
C PHE A 118 3.43 0.66 -12.73
N PRO A 119 3.53 -0.37 -13.60
CA PRO A 119 4.80 -0.73 -14.24
C PRO A 119 5.46 0.39 -15.05
N ARG A 120 4.70 1.39 -15.50
CA ARG A 120 5.21 2.50 -16.33
C ARG A 120 5.79 3.66 -15.52
N CYS A 121 5.35 3.80 -14.28
CA CYS A 121 5.67 4.95 -13.42
C CYS A 121 6.22 4.56 -12.05
N GLY A 122 6.21 3.26 -11.76
CA GLY A 122 6.53 2.68 -10.48
C GLY A 122 7.58 1.58 -10.57
N LYS A 123 8.13 1.23 -9.41
CA LYS A 123 9.07 0.14 -9.25
C LYS A 123 8.67 -0.75 -8.08
N SER A 124 8.49 -2.04 -8.37
CA SER A 124 8.36 -3.08 -7.35
C SER A 124 9.72 -3.46 -6.78
N LEU A 125 9.74 -3.81 -5.49
CA LEU A 125 10.94 -4.25 -4.78
C LEU A 125 10.75 -5.67 -4.27
N ALA A 126 11.61 -6.59 -4.71
CA ALA A 126 11.71 -7.94 -4.15
C ALA A 126 12.89 -8.10 -3.17
N LYS A 127 13.79 -7.12 -3.11
CA LYS A 127 14.96 -7.13 -2.23
C LYS A 127 15.40 -5.72 -1.88
N ALA A 128 16.40 -5.60 -1.02
CA ALA A 128 17.05 -4.33 -0.74
C ALA A 128 17.66 -3.73 -2.01
N GLU A 129 17.35 -2.48 -2.29
CA GLU A 129 17.78 -1.76 -3.49
C GLU A 129 18.14 -0.30 -3.21
N LYS A 130 19.09 0.19 -4.00
CA LYS A 130 19.47 1.61 -4.05
C LYS A 130 18.84 2.24 -5.28
N LEU A 131 17.96 3.22 -5.10
CA LEU A 131 17.25 3.90 -6.17
C LEU A 131 17.58 5.40 -6.19
N LYS A 132 17.34 6.03 -7.34
CA LYS A 132 17.49 7.48 -7.52
C LYS A 132 16.12 8.11 -7.76
N VAL A 133 15.84 9.24 -7.11
CA VAL A 133 14.80 10.18 -7.50
C VAL A 133 15.46 11.29 -8.31
N PRO A 134 15.17 11.40 -9.63
CA PRO A 134 15.72 12.47 -10.47
C PRO A 134 15.26 13.85 -10.01
N GLU A 135 16.04 14.87 -10.35
CA GLU A 135 15.67 16.28 -10.15
C GLU A 135 14.28 16.59 -10.73
N GLY A 136 13.53 17.42 -10.02
CA GLY A 136 12.16 17.79 -10.40
C GLY A 136 11.11 16.69 -10.20
N ARG A 137 11.49 15.53 -9.62
CA ARG A 137 10.57 14.44 -9.29
C ARG A 137 10.35 14.26 -7.80
N ILE A 138 9.21 13.65 -7.47
CA ILE A 138 8.86 13.24 -6.11
C ILE A 138 8.81 11.71 -6.05
N GLY A 139 9.59 11.11 -5.15
CA GLY A 139 9.51 9.71 -4.78
C GLY A 139 8.43 9.47 -3.73
N ILE A 140 7.55 8.50 -3.99
CA ILE A 140 6.54 8.01 -3.03
C ILE A 140 6.81 6.54 -2.76
N VAL A 141 6.74 6.16 -1.49
CA VAL A 141 7.04 4.80 -1.04
C VAL A 141 5.76 4.13 -0.49
N GLY A 142 5.52 2.88 -0.87
CA GLY A 142 4.38 2.07 -0.45
C GLY A 142 4.41 1.73 1.04
N CYS A 143 3.25 1.36 1.61
CA CYS A 143 3.14 1.13 3.05
C CYS A 143 3.88 -0.12 3.56
N TRP A 144 4.28 -1.03 2.66
CA TRP A 144 5.02 -2.25 2.99
C TRP A 144 6.49 -2.18 2.52
N THR A 145 6.97 -1.00 2.16
CA THR A 145 8.38 -0.73 1.86
C THR A 145 9.03 0.02 3.02
N GLN A 146 10.19 -0.45 3.44
CA GLN A 146 11.01 0.22 4.44
C GLN A 146 12.01 1.14 3.75
N ILE A 147 12.05 2.42 4.17
CA ILE A 147 13.14 3.34 3.81
C ILE A 147 14.22 3.17 4.87
N THR A 148 15.43 2.78 4.45
CA THR A 148 16.58 2.61 5.35
C THR A 148 17.46 3.84 5.36
N LEU A 149 17.61 4.52 4.22
CA LEU A 149 18.39 5.75 4.11
C LEU A 149 17.89 6.64 2.97
N VAL A 150 18.00 7.96 3.15
CA VAL A 150 17.81 8.96 2.09
C VAL A 150 18.99 9.93 2.11
N ALA A 151 19.56 10.20 0.94
CA ALA A 151 20.67 11.13 0.74
C ALA A 151 20.36 12.13 -0.40
N PRO A 152 20.38 13.46 -0.16
CA PRO A 152 20.61 14.09 1.14
C PRO A 152 19.41 13.86 2.08
N ARG A 153 19.63 13.86 3.40
CA ARG A 153 18.55 13.66 4.39
C ARG A 153 17.44 14.71 4.25
N ALA A 154 17.80 15.93 3.86
CA ALA A 154 16.87 17.02 3.59
C ALA A 154 15.89 16.76 2.43
N ALA A 155 16.15 15.75 1.59
CA ALA A 155 15.23 15.36 0.52
C ALA A 155 13.96 14.69 1.04
N LEU A 156 13.99 14.09 2.24
CA LEU A 156 12.81 13.53 2.88
C LEU A 156 12.04 14.64 3.61
N ASP A 157 10.86 14.99 3.12
CA ASP A 157 10.03 16.01 3.75
C ASP A 157 9.13 15.44 4.87
N LYS A 158 8.42 16.33 5.56
CA LYS A 158 7.53 15.99 6.68
C LYS A 158 6.34 15.09 6.28
N ASP A 159 6.04 15.00 4.99
CA ASP A 159 4.98 14.18 4.44
C ASP A 159 5.52 12.82 3.97
N LEU A 160 6.81 12.54 4.23
CA LEU A 160 7.53 11.34 3.84
C LEU A 160 7.73 11.22 2.32
N TYR A 161 7.60 12.33 1.60
CA TYR A 161 7.96 12.40 0.19
C TYR A 161 9.46 12.63 0.02
N ILE A 162 10.03 12.03 -1.03
CA ILE A 162 11.45 12.13 -1.34
C ILE A 162 11.62 13.06 -2.54
N ARG A 163 12.07 14.29 -2.32
CA ARG A 163 12.26 15.27 -3.40
C ARG A 163 13.60 15.05 -4.09
N GLY A 164 13.56 14.87 -5.41
CA GLY A 164 14.79 14.76 -6.20
C GLY A 164 15.49 16.11 -6.38
N PRO A 165 16.82 16.11 -6.57
CA PRO A 165 17.68 14.94 -6.74
C PRO A 165 18.00 14.25 -5.40
N ALA A 166 17.75 12.94 -5.32
CA ALA A 166 18.00 12.16 -4.11
C ALA A 166 18.34 10.70 -4.44
N THR A 167 19.09 10.07 -3.54
CA THR A 167 19.33 8.63 -3.52
C THR A 167 18.62 8.05 -2.31
N LEU A 168 17.92 6.95 -2.50
CA LEU A 168 17.20 6.24 -1.45
C LEU A 168 17.63 4.78 -1.40
N TRP A 169 17.66 4.24 -0.20
CA TRP A 169 17.86 2.82 0.06
C TRP A 169 16.57 2.30 0.67
N VAL A 170 16.05 1.26 0.05
CA VAL A 170 14.74 0.71 0.36
C VAL A 170 14.79 -0.81 0.33
N GLU A 171 13.92 -1.43 1.10
CA GLU A 171 13.76 -2.88 1.13
C GLU A 171 12.30 -3.24 1.40
N PRO A 172 11.84 -4.45 1.01
CA PRO A 172 10.56 -4.97 1.45
C PRO A 172 10.53 -5.04 2.97
N ALA A 173 9.45 -4.56 3.59
CA ALA A 173 9.29 -4.66 5.03
C ALA A 173 9.12 -6.11 5.49
N ASP A 174 8.39 -6.90 4.71
CA ASP A 174 8.13 -8.31 4.98
C ASP A 174 8.76 -9.19 3.90
N PRO A 175 9.61 -10.16 4.26
CA PRO A 175 10.11 -11.16 3.32
C PRO A 175 8.99 -11.92 2.61
N ARG A 176 7.80 -12.07 3.22
CA ARG A 176 6.64 -12.70 2.57
C ARG A 176 6.06 -11.86 1.43
N GLY A 177 6.36 -10.56 1.41
CA GLY A 177 6.11 -9.71 0.24
C GLY A 177 7.16 -9.94 -0.86
N ALA A 178 8.39 -10.33 -0.50
CA ALA A 178 9.46 -10.66 -1.45
C ALA A 178 9.33 -12.09 -2.02
N ASP A 179 8.82 -13.04 -1.22
CA ASP A 179 8.67 -14.46 -1.56
C ASP A 179 7.35 -14.77 -2.31
N GLY A 180 6.64 -13.74 -2.81
CA GLY A 180 5.44 -13.87 -3.62
C GLY A 180 5.72 -14.39 -5.04
N LEU A 181 5.96 -15.71 -5.16
CA LEU A 181 5.88 -16.54 -6.37
C LEU A 181 6.76 -16.14 -7.58
N THR A 182 7.86 -16.87 -7.75
CA THR A 182 8.58 -17.12 -9.03
C THR A 182 7.61 -17.65 -10.11
N HIS A 183 7.21 -16.91 -11.16
CA HIS A 183 7.81 -16.80 -12.52
C HIS A 183 7.08 -15.73 -13.38
N TRP A 184 7.76 -14.96 -14.25
CA TRP A 184 7.11 -14.18 -15.34
C TRP A 184 7.98 -14.31 -16.62
N PRO A 185 7.39 -14.44 -17.82
CA PRO A 185 8.11 -14.38 -19.08
C PRO A 185 8.36 -12.93 -19.52
N GLU A 186 9.60 -12.64 -19.87
CA GLU A 186 10.00 -11.37 -20.49
C GLU A 186 9.01 -11.01 -21.63
N ASN A 187 8.53 -9.77 -21.65
CA ASN A 187 7.69 -9.10 -22.68
C ASN A 187 6.23 -8.83 -22.28
N ALA A 188 6.00 -7.68 -21.63
CA ALA A 188 4.72 -6.97 -21.71
C ALA A 188 4.97 -5.46 -21.72
N ILE A 189 5.29 -4.93 -22.90
CA ILE A 189 5.28 -3.48 -23.18
C ILE A 189 3.92 -3.16 -23.80
N GLY A 190 3.16 -2.27 -23.16
CA GLY A 190 1.87 -1.78 -23.65
C GLY A 190 1.78 -0.25 -23.56
N ALA A 191 1.08 0.36 -24.52
CA ALA A 191 1.10 1.78 -24.89
C ALA A 191 0.53 2.79 -23.85
N PRO A 192 1.06 4.03 -23.78
CA PRO A 192 0.76 5.08 -22.79
C PRO A 192 -0.75 5.41 -22.71
N GLY A 193 -1.29 5.45 -21.49
CA GLY A 193 -2.70 5.71 -21.19
C GLY A 193 -2.85 6.85 -20.18
N VAL A 194 -4.01 7.52 -20.18
CA VAL A 194 -4.40 8.76 -19.47
C VAL A 194 -3.80 8.97 -18.06
N LEU A 195 -3.56 7.91 -17.26
CA LEU A 195 -2.87 8.01 -15.97
C LEU A 195 -1.42 8.50 -16.10
N GLU A 196 -0.68 8.10 -17.13
CA GLU A 196 0.73 8.46 -17.33
C GLU A 196 0.90 9.98 -17.50
N THR A 197 -0.03 10.61 -18.21
CA THR A 197 -0.10 12.07 -18.35
C THR A 197 -0.36 12.74 -17.00
N LYS A 198 -1.16 12.12 -16.13
CA LYS A 198 -1.47 12.60 -14.77
C LYS A 198 -0.33 12.37 -13.75
N LEU A 199 0.55 11.38 -14.00
CA LEU A 199 1.64 11.00 -13.09
C LEU A 199 3.02 11.61 -13.44
N LYS A 200 3.13 12.43 -14.50
CA LYS A 200 4.38 13.08 -14.94
C LYS A 200 5.11 13.83 -13.82
N GLY A 201 6.23 13.30 -13.33
CA GLY A 201 7.04 13.92 -12.26
C GLY A 201 6.93 13.23 -10.91
N VAL A 202 6.24 12.09 -10.83
CA VAL A 202 6.25 11.22 -9.65
C VAL A 202 6.99 9.92 -9.99
N THR A 203 7.76 9.41 -9.04
CA THR A 203 8.35 8.07 -9.05
C THR A 203 7.70 7.28 -7.93
N ILE A 204 6.99 6.20 -8.25
CA ILE A 204 6.33 5.36 -7.25
C ILE A 204 7.22 4.16 -6.92
N ILE A 205 7.38 3.83 -5.65
CA ILE A 205 8.18 2.70 -5.18
C ILE A 205 7.29 1.89 -4.25
N ALA A 206 7.12 0.60 -4.51
CA ALA A 206 6.33 -0.29 -3.66
C ALA A 206 7.06 -1.60 -3.44
N ALA A 207 6.84 -2.24 -2.30
CA ALA A 207 7.30 -3.60 -2.06
C ALA A 207 6.42 -4.51 -2.91
N ASP A 208 7.05 -5.44 -3.62
CA ASP A 208 6.37 -6.31 -4.57
C ASP A 208 5.17 -7.02 -3.92
N PRO A 209 4.02 -7.05 -4.61
CA PRO A 209 3.10 -8.15 -4.36
C PRO A 209 2.47 -8.73 -5.63
N MET A 210 2.97 -8.47 -6.84
CA MET A 210 2.28 -9.00 -8.03
C MET A 210 3.17 -9.56 -9.13
N LYS A 211 3.01 -10.87 -9.32
CA LYS A 211 2.58 -11.42 -10.61
C LYS A 211 1.10 -11.72 -10.57
N PHE A 212 0.33 -11.06 -11.43
CA PHE A 212 -1.00 -11.54 -11.80
C PHE A 212 -0.86 -12.42 -13.03
N MET A 213 -1.33 -13.66 -12.92
CA MET A 213 -1.56 -14.56 -14.06
C MET A 213 -2.73 -14.01 -14.89
N GLY A 214 -2.52 -13.95 -16.20
CA GLY A 214 -3.55 -14.22 -17.20
C GLY A 214 -3.30 -15.61 -17.77
#